data_AF-A0A9N6YXG5-F1
#
_entry.id   AF-A0A9N6YXG5-F1
#
_cell.length_a   1.000
_cell.length_b   1.000
_cell.length_c   1.000
_cell.angle_alpha   90.00
_cell.angle_beta   90.00
_cell.angle_gamma   90.00
#
_symmetry.space_group_name_H-M   'P 1'
#
loop_
_entity.id
_entity.type
_entity.pdbx_description
1 polymer ?
#
loop_
_entity_poly.entity_id
_entity_poly.type
_entity_poly.pdbx_seq_one_letter_code
_entity_poly.pdbx_strand_id
1 'polypeptide(L)'
;MSAERKKLTPTQQAILHKAAENPDWSNAEIADAVGCSDSHVSKTLRKWDPEEMDDDGTVPDPSSGYTDSIPADEVDSGIYPAAILVVSAGWILGAGLMFAGGDSLFLLGGFVAFGTWLALPVVVGLDAISLHNQKAPFRPNRLIWPAASLVLGVIGGFGYLAARVSNLSLGIGS
;
A
#
# COMPACT_ATOMS: atom_id res chain seq x y z
N MET A 1 14.09 19.63 12.18
CA MET A 1 12.68 19.56 11.75
C MET A 1 11.93 18.85 12.86
N SER A 2 10.99 19.52 13.53
CA SER A 2 10.20 18.89 14.59
C SER A 2 9.17 17.97 13.94
N ALA A 3 9.12 16.69 14.35
CA ALA A 3 8.10 15.76 13.88
C ALA A 3 6.70 16.38 14.11
N GLU A 4 5.83 16.34 13.11
CA GLU A 4 4.44 16.78 13.28
C GLU A 4 3.80 15.88 14.34
N ARG A 5 3.23 16.50 15.37
CA ARG A 5 2.64 15.80 16.51
C ARG A 5 1.14 15.68 16.32
N LYS A 6 0.62 14.46 16.46
CA LYS A 6 -0.82 14.19 16.32
C LYS A 6 -1.49 14.14 17.68
N LYS A 7 -2.56 14.93 17.86
CA LYS A 7 -3.41 14.84 19.05
C LYS A 7 -4.29 13.59 19.00
N LEU A 8 -4.15 12.74 20.01
CA LEU A 8 -4.93 11.51 20.15
C LEU A 8 -6.33 11.79 20.71
N THR A 9 -7.24 10.83 20.55
CA THR A 9 -8.56 10.92 21.20
C THR A 9 -8.42 10.68 22.71
N PRO A 10 -9.34 11.20 23.55
CA PRO A 10 -9.28 11.00 25.00
C PRO A 10 -9.19 9.53 25.41
N THR A 11 -9.91 8.64 24.71
CA THR A 11 -9.85 7.19 24.96
C THR A 11 -8.47 6.60 24.60
N GLN A 12 -7.86 7.04 23.50
CA GLN A 12 -6.52 6.57 23.10
C GLN A 12 -5.45 7.03 24.09
N GLN A 13 -5.55 8.28 24.56
CA GLN A 13 -4.67 8.81 25.60
C GLN A 13 -4.81 8.01 26.89
N ALA A 14 -6.05 7.73 27.33
CA ALA A 14 -6.30 6.92 28.52
C ALA A 14 -5.72 5.50 28.42
N ILE A 15 -5.81 4.87 27.24
CA ILE A 15 -5.19 3.56 26.98
C ILE A 15 -3.66 3.64 27.12
N LEU A 16 -3.02 4.62 26.49
CA LEU A 16 -1.56 4.77 26.54
C LEU A 16 -1.08 5.09 27.96
N HIS A 17 -1.78 5.98 28.68
CA HIS A 17 -1.49 6.25 30.09
C HIS A 17 -1.59 4.99 30.94
N LYS A 18 -2.66 4.19 30.79
CA LYS A 18 -2.83 2.97 31.60
C LYS A 18 -1.79 1.91 31.27
N ALA A 19 -1.42 1.77 30.01
CA ALA A 19 -0.36 0.87 29.57
C ALA A 19 1.02 1.30 30.10
N ALA A 20 1.32 2.60 30.11
CA ALA A 20 2.57 3.14 30.65
C ALA A 20 2.65 3.02 32.19
N GLU A 21 1.54 3.29 32.89
CA GLU A 21 1.45 3.14 34.35
C GLU A 21 1.54 1.67 34.80
N ASN A 22 1.06 0.74 33.97
CA ASN A 22 0.93 -0.67 34.32
C ASN A 22 1.41 -1.57 33.16
N PRO A 23 2.73 -1.68 32.95
CA PRO A 23 3.29 -2.44 31.82
C PRO A 23 2.99 -3.94 31.87
N ASP A 24 2.68 -4.48 33.06
CA ASP A 24 2.34 -5.89 33.25
C ASP A 24 0.85 -6.20 33.03
N TRP A 25 0.01 -5.18 32.81
CA TRP A 25 -1.42 -5.40 32.58
C TRP A 25 -1.69 -5.98 31.20
N SER A 26 -2.62 -6.91 31.16
CA SER A 26 -3.18 -7.40 29.91
C SER A 26 -4.04 -6.32 29.24
N ASN A 27 -4.20 -6.44 27.92
CA ASN A 27 -5.08 -5.55 27.15
C ASN A 27 -6.54 -5.57 27.66
N ALA A 28 -7.00 -6.70 28.22
CA ALA A 28 -8.32 -6.83 28.81
C ALA A 28 -8.46 -6.01 30.10
N GLU A 29 -7.44 -6.04 30.98
CA GLU A 29 -7.43 -5.23 32.21
C GLU A 29 -7.40 -3.73 31.91
N ILE A 30 -6.63 -3.33 30.89
CA ILE A 30 -6.60 -1.94 30.40
C ILE A 30 -7.96 -1.55 29.81
N ALA A 31 -8.60 -2.46 29.05
CA ALA A 31 -9.90 -2.23 28.44
C ALA A 31 -10.99 -2.00 29.50
N ASP A 32 -11.01 -2.83 30.54
CA ASP A 32 -11.92 -2.71 31.68
C ASP A 32 -11.70 -1.40 32.44
N ALA A 33 -10.45 -0.99 32.65
CA ALA A 33 -10.12 0.25 33.34
C ALA A 33 -10.52 1.51 32.56
N VAL A 34 -10.41 1.48 31.22
CA VAL A 34 -10.74 2.61 30.35
C VAL A 34 -12.22 2.61 29.92
N GLY A 35 -12.92 1.48 30.06
CA GLY A 35 -14.29 1.32 29.59
C GLY A 35 -14.40 1.17 28.07
N CYS A 36 -13.47 0.43 27.45
CA CYS A 36 -13.46 0.16 26.02
C CYS A 36 -13.33 -1.34 25.73
N SER A 37 -13.28 -1.73 24.45
CA SER A 37 -13.06 -3.13 24.09
C SER A 37 -11.56 -3.46 24.05
N ASP A 38 -11.21 -4.70 24.42
CA ASP A 38 -9.86 -5.26 24.30
C ASP A 38 -9.26 -5.07 22.88
N SER A 39 -10.09 -5.25 21.85
CA SER A 39 -9.71 -5.00 20.45
C SER A 39 -9.32 -3.54 20.17
N HIS A 40 -9.91 -2.58 20.89
CA HIS A 40 -9.57 -1.17 20.78
C HIS A 40 -8.21 -0.91 21.41
N VAL A 41 -7.96 -1.46 22.61
CA VAL A 41 -6.66 -1.39 23.29
C VAL A 41 -5.55 -1.93 22.40
N SER A 42 -5.70 -3.17 21.92
CA SER A 42 -4.72 -3.81 21.03
C SER A 42 -4.46 -2.98 19.76
N LYS A 43 -5.50 -2.36 19.17
CA LYS A 43 -5.35 -1.52 17.99
C LYS A 43 -4.61 -0.22 18.28
N THR A 44 -4.84 0.39 19.45
CA THR A 44 -4.16 1.61 19.90
C THR A 44 -2.69 1.33 20.18
N LEU A 45 -2.38 0.32 21.02
CA LEU A 45 -1.00 -0.02 21.40
C LEU A 45 -0.15 -0.55 20.24
N ARG A 46 -0.77 -1.14 19.22
CA ARG A 46 -0.04 -1.51 17.99
C ARG A 46 0.34 -0.29 17.15
N LYS A 47 -0.41 0.80 17.26
CA LYS A 47 -0.25 1.99 16.41
C LYS A 47 0.62 3.05 17.06
N TRP A 48 0.53 3.19 18.38
CA TRP A 48 1.15 4.25 19.14
C TRP A 48 1.91 3.66 20.32
N ASP A 49 3.11 4.15 20.54
CA ASP A 49 3.93 3.75 21.68
C ASP A 49 3.53 4.60 22.91
N PRO A 50 3.23 3.97 24.07
CA PRO A 50 2.99 4.70 25.32
C PRO A 50 4.15 5.61 25.73
N GLU A 51 5.40 5.26 25.41
CA GLU A 51 6.59 6.02 25.81
C GLU A 51 6.80 7.29 24.98
N GLU A 52 6.19 7.38 23.80
CA GLU A 52 6.33 8.53 22.89
C GLU A 52 5.25 9.60 23.08
N MET A 53 4.27 9.35 23.96
CA MET A 53 3.18 10.28 24.24
C MET A 53 3.63 11.41 25.17
N ASP A 54 3.45 12.65 24.72
CA ASP A 54 3.71 13.83 25.55
C ASP A 54 2.56 14.07 26.53
N ASP A 55 2.82 14.86 27.58
CA ASP A 55 1.84 15.26 28.59
C ASP A 55 0.61 16.00 28.02
N ASP A 56 0.71 16.57 26.82
CA ASP A 56 -0.40 17.23 26.12
C ASP A 56 -1.30 16.25 25.34
N GLY A 57 -0.98 14.95 25.41
CA GLY A 57 -1.70 13.87 24.75
C GLY A 57 -1.49 13.82 23.24
N THR A 58 -0.38 14.39 22.76
CA THR A 58 0.12 14.21 21.40
C THR A 58 1.13 13.06 21.34
N VAL A 59 1.33 12.50 20.15
CA VAL A 59 2.36 11.50 19.83
C VAL A 59 3.05 11.93 18.52
N PRO A 60 4.29 11.49 18.23
CA PRO A 60 4.91 11.73 16.93
C PRO A 60 4.01 11.08 15.89
N ASP A 61 3.60 11.82 14.86
CA ASP A 61 2.88 11.18 13.78
C ASP A 61 3.90 10.36 12.98
N PRO A 62 3.81 9.02 12.92
CA PRO A 62 4.68 8.21 12.09
C PRO A 62 4.51 8.51 10.60
N SER A 63 3.47 9.25 10.19
CA SER A 63 3.40 9.80 8.83
C SER A 63 4.17 11.12 8.65
N SER A 64 4.59 11.80 9.72
CA SER A 64 5.31 13.08 9.63
C SER A 64 6.80 12.96 9.30
N GLY A 65 7.35 11.74 9.40
CA GLY A 65 8.69 11.40 8.90
C GLY A 65 8.75 11.24 7.38
N TYR A 66 7.59 11.26 6.71
CA TYR A 66 7.51 11.42 5.26
C TYR A 66 7.37 12.90 4.98
N THR A 67 8.46 13.53 4.55
CA THR A 67 8.32 14.72 3.70
C THR A 67 7.46 14.30 2.51
N ASP A 68 6.47 15.12 2.15
CA ASP A 68 5.51 14.88 1.04
C ASP A 68 6.19 14.67 -0.34
N SER A 69 7.52 14.76 -0.38
CA SER A 69 8.38 14.31 -1.46
C SER A 69 9.23 13.13 -0.97
N ILE A 70 8.88 11.91 -1.40
CA ILE A 70 9.84 10.80 -1.43
C ILE A 70 10.86 11.12 -2.54
N PRO A 71 12.16 11.09 -2.26
CA PRO A 71 13.17 11.40 -3.26
C PRO A 71 13.10 10.37 -4.40
N ALA A 72 13.27 10.86 -5.63
CA ALA A 72 13.04 10.08 -6.86
C ALA A 72 13.93 8.83 -6.99
N ASP A 73 14.94 8.68 -6.12
CA ASP A 73 15.83 7.52 -6.02
C ASP A 73 15.20 6.32 -5.29
N GLU A 74 14.17 6.51 -4.45
CA GLU A 74 13.48 5.38 -3.81
C GLU A 74 12.39 4.77 -4.72
N VAL A 75 11.91 5.55 -5.69
CA VAL A 75 11.11 5.06 -6.84
C VAL A 75 11.95 4.13 -7.74
N ASP A 76 13.28 4.17 -7.63
CA ASP A 76 14.23 3.37 -8.43
C ASP A 76 14.48 1.96 -7.86
N SER A 77 13.97 1.63 -6.66
CA SER A 77 14.19 0.31 -6.03
C SER A 77 13.04 -0.69 -6.17
N GLY A 78 11.88 -0.23 -6.67
CA GLY A 78 10.73 -1.09 -6.91
C GLY A 78 10.90 -1.91 -8.19
N ILE A 79 11.32 -3.17 -8.08
CA ILE A 79 11.34 -4.14 -9.20
C ILE A 79 9.96 -4.27 -9.90
N TYR A 80 8.89 -3.92 -9.20
CA TYR A 80 7.49 -4.19 -9.56
C TYR A 80 6.83 -3.18 -10.52
N PRO A 81 6.98 -1.84 -10.41
CA PRO A 81 6.48 -0.91 -11.44
C PRO A 81 7.14 -1.12 -12.81
N ALA A 82 8.44 -1.39 -12.85
CA ALA A 82 9.13 -1.76 -14.09
C ALA A 82 8.58 -3.08 -14.67
N ALA A 83 8.30 -4.07 -13.82
CA ALA A 83 7.67 -5.33 -14.25
C ALA A 83 6.27 -5.12 -14.85
N ILE A 84 5.44 -4.24 -14.28
CA ILE A 84 4.11 -3.92 -14.84
C ILE A 84 4.25 -3.32 -16.24
N LEU A 85 5.21 -2.41 -16.45
CA LEU A 85 5.47 -1.81 -17.76
C LEU A 85 5.99 -2.84 -18.77
N VAL A 86 6.94 -3.70 -18.37
CA VAL A 86 7.49 -4.76 -19.22
C VAL A 86 6.42 -5.75 -19.65
N VAL A 87 5.57 -6.20 -18.72
CA VAL A 87 4.48 -7.13 -19.03
C VAL A 87 3.43 -6.46 -19.92
N SER A 88 3.12 -5.18 -19.68
CA SER A 88 2.19 -4.41 -20.54
C SER A 88 2.74 -4.21 -21.95
N ALA A 89 4.04 -3.90 -22.09
CA ALA A 89 4.70 -3.78 -23.38
C ALA A 89 4.73 -5.12 -24.13
N GLY A 90 4.97 -6.22 -23.43
CA GLY A 90 4.86 -7.57 -23.99
C GLY A 90 3.45 -7.86 -24.50
N TRP A 91 2.41 -7.44 -23.78
CA TRP A 91 1.02 -7.60 -24.20
C TRP A 91 0.70 -6.80 -25.47
N ILE A 92 1.12 -5.53 -25.54
CA ILE A 92 0.93 -4.66 -26.70
C ILE A 92 1.67 -5.22 -27.93
N LEU A 93 2.89 -5.70 -27.75
CA LEU A 93 3.68 -6.33 -28.80
C LEU A 93 3.03 -7.63 -29.28
N GLY A 94 2.58 -8.48 -28.37
CA GLY A 94 1.85 -9.71 -28.70
C GLY A 94 0.56 -9.43 -29.49
N ALA A 95 -0.23 -8.45 -29.05
CA ALA A 95 -1.43 -8.01 -29.77
C ALA A 95 -1.09 -7.43 -31.15
N GLY A 96 -0.07 -6.60 -31.26
CA GLY A 96 0.37 -6.03 -32.54
C GLY A 96 0.80 -7.11 -33.54
N LEU A 97 1.52 -8.14 -33.09
CA LEU A 97 1.93 -9.27 -33.93
C LEU A 97 0.73 -10.12 -34.38
N MET A 98 -0.34 -10.21 -33.57
CA MET A 98 -1.59 -10.86 -34.01
C MET A 98 -2.27 -10.13 -35.17
N PHE A 99 -2.21 -8.80 -35.23
CA PHE A 99 -2.86 -8.03 -36.30
C PHE A 99 -1.95 -7.73 -37.51
N ALA A 100 -0.68 -8.14 -37.48
CA ALA A 100 0.30 -7.87 -38.53
C ALA A 100 0.21 -8.80 -39.77
N GLY A 101 -0.70 -9.78 -39.80
CA GLY A 101 -1.14 -10.42 -41.05
C GLY A 101 -0.37 -11.65 -41.54
N GLY A 102 0.38 -12.37 -40.69
CA GLY A 102 1.01 -13.65 -41.04
C GLY A 102 0.70 -14.77 -40.04
N ASP A 103 0.50 -16.00 -40.51
CA ASP A 103 0.06 -17.15 -39.68
C ASP A 103 1.00 -17.46 -38.50
N SER A 104 2.31 -17.42 -38.72
CA SER A 104 3.31 -17.67 -37.68
C SER A 104 3.44 -16.51 -36.69
N LEU A 105 3.32 -15.28 -37.18
CA LEU A 105 3.30 -14.06 -36.38
C LEU A 105 2.04 -13.97 -35.51
N PHE A 106 0.91 -14.47 -36.02
CA PHE A 106 -0.33 -14.56 -35.30
C PHE A 106 -0.22 -15.49 -34.09
N LEU A 107 0.32 -16.71 -34.29
CA LEU A 107 0.53 -17.67 -33.21
C LEU A 107 1.53 -17.17 -32.16
N LEU A 108 2.64 -16.56 -32.60
CA LEU A 108 3.63 -15.95 -31.71
C LEU A 108 3.01 -14.81 -30.90
N GLY A 109 2.26 -13.92 -31.56
CA GLY A 109 1.58 -12.80 -30.92
C GLY A 109 0.58 -13.27 -29.87
N GLY A 110 -0.22 -14.30 -30.18
CA GLY A 110 -1.16 -14.92 -29.24
C GLY A 110 -0.45 -15.53 -28.03
N PHE A 111 0.66 -16.22 -28.22
CA PHE A 111 1.42 -16.81 -27.12
C PHE A 111 2.01 -15.76 -26.18
N VAL A 112 2.56 -14.67 -26.75
CA VAL A 112 3.11 -13.55 -25.98
C VAL A 112 2.00 -12.80 -25.23
N ALA A 113 0.87 -12.50 -25.89
CA ALA A 113 -0.26 -11.82 -25.25
C ALA A 113 -0.90 -12.68 -24.14
N PHE A 114 -1.05 -13.99 -24.37
CA PHE A 114 -1.62 -14.89 -23.37
C PHE A 114 -0.69 -15.08 -22.17
N GLY A 115 0.61 -15.26 -22.41
CA GLY A 115 1.61 -15.38 -21.33
C GLY A 115 1.69 -14.12 -20.47
N THR A 116 1.61 -12.94 -21.08
CA THR A 116 1.60 -11.66 -20.36
C THR A 116 0.25 -11.37 -19.69
N TRP A 117 -0.87 -11.88 -20.21
CA TRP A 117 -2.18 -11.79 -19.55
C TRP A 117 -2.19 -12.47 -18.18
N LEU A 118 -1.56 -13.64 -18.07
CA LEU A 118 -1.46 -14.38 -16.79
C LEU A 118 -0.43 -13.77 -15.83
N ALA A 119 0.62 -13.13 -16.36
CA ALA A 119 1.65 -12.49 -15.55
C ALA A 119 1.16 -11.20 -14.86
N LEU A 120 0.28 -10.42 -15.51
CA LEU A 120 -0.22 -9.14 -14.99
C LEU A 120 -0.87 -9.25 -13.59
N PRO A 121 -1.83 -10.15 -13.34
CA PRO A 121 -2.45 -10.31 -12.01
C PRO A 121 -1.47 -10.68 -10.91
N VAL A 122 -0.47 -11.50 -11.23
CA VAL A 122 0.56 -11.91 -10.28
C VAL A 122 1.42 -10.71 -9.89
N VAL A 123 1.88 -9.92 -10.86
CA VAL A 123 2.70 -8.74 -10.61
C VAL A 123 1.92 -7.67 -9.83
N VAL A 124 0.67 -7.38 -10.23
CA VAL A 124 -0.21 -6.44 -9.51
C VAL A 124 -0.47 -6.91 -8.08
N GLY A 125 -0.65 -8.22 -7.87
CA GLY A 125 -0.83 -8.81 -6.55
C GLY A 125 0.38 -8.64 -5.65
N LEU A 126 1.57 -9.01 -6.15
CA LEU A 126 2.83 -8.85 -5.42
C LEU A 126 3.11 -7.39 -5.08
N ASP A 127 2.84 -6.48 -6.01
CA ASP A 127 2.99 -5.05 -5.79
C ASP A 127 2.05 -4.51 -4.70
N ALA A 128 0.77 -4.91 -4.73
CA ALA A 128 -0.20 -4.53 -3.69
C ALA A 128 0.18 -5.11 -2.30
N ILE A 129 0.76 -6.30 -2.25
CA ILE A 129 1.30 -6.91 -1.02
C ILE A 129 2.48 -6.08 -0.50
N SER A 130 3.41 -5.70 -1.38
CA SER A 130 4.59 -4.91 -1.02
C SER A 130 4.21 -3.55 -0.44
N LEU A 131 3.27 -2.84 -1.09
CA LEU A 131 2.79 -1.54 -0.64
C LEU A 131 2.12 -1.60 0.75
N HIS A 132 1.44 -2.71 1.07
CA HIS A 132 0.88 -2.93 2.39
C HIS A 132 1.94 -3.14 3.47
N ASN A 133 3.03 -3.83 3.16
CA ASN A 133 4.14 -4.07 4.09
C ASN A 133 4.93 -2.79 4.37
N GLN A 134 5.08 -1.92 3.38
CA GLN A 134 5.80 -0.64 3.49
C GLN A 134 4.97 0.48 4.15
N LYS A 135 3.72 0.21 4.56
CA LYS A 135 2.77 1.22 5.07
C LYS A 135 2.62 2.44 4.13
N ALA A 136 2.70 2.21 2.82
CA ALA A 136 2.63 3.28 1.82
C ALA A 136 1.30 4.09 1.94
N PRO A 137 1.30 5.37 1.52
CA PRO A 137 0.09 6.21 1.55
C PRO A 137 -1.04 5.62 0.71
N PHE A 138 -0.71 5.02 -0.44
CA PHE A 138 -1.65 4.25 -1.26
C PHE A 138 -1.58 2.75 -0.91
N ARG A 139 -2.69 2.20 -0.40
CA ARG A 139 -2.83 0.78 -0.04
C ARG A 139 -3.94 0.12 -0.87
N PRO A 140 -3.64 -0.29 -2.11
CA PRO A 140 -4.61 -0.94 -2.97
C PRO A 140 -5.04 -2.28 -2.36
N ASN A 141 -6.32 -2.60 -2.47
CA ASN A 141 -6.83 -3.88 -2.00
C ASN A 141 -6.13 -5.03 -2.75
N ARG A 142 -5.47 -5.90 -1.99
CA ARG A 142 -4.66 -7.05 -2.46
C ARG A 142 -5.43 -8.05 -3.32
N LEU A 143 -6.76 -8.01 -3.33
CA LEU A 143 -7.61 -8.92 -4.10
C LEU A 143 -8.31 -8.25 -5.30
N ILE A 144 -8.77 -7.00 -5.14
CA ILE A 144 -9.58 -6.32 -6.16
C ILE A 144 -8.76 -5.99 -7.40
N TRP A 145 -7.55 -5.47 -7.22
CA TRP A 145 -6.72 -5.03 -8.36
C TRP A 145 -6.14 -6.18 -9.19
N PRO A 146 -5.66 -7.28 -8.59
CA PRO A 146 -5.31 -8.48 -9.35
C PRO A 146 -6.50 -9.04 -10.12
N ALA A 147 -7.67 -9.15 -9.49
CA ALA A 147 -8.88 -9.63 -10.15
C ALA A 147 -9.32 -8.72 -11.31
N ALA A 148 -9.26 -7.40 -11.12
CA ALA A 148 -9.56 -6.43 -12.17
C ALA A 148 -8.59 -6.56 -13.36
N SER A 149 -7.28 -6.77 -13.10
CA SER A 149 -6.30 -7.00 -14.16
C SER A 149 -6.47 -8.34 -14.88
N LEU A 150 -7.02 -9.36 -14.20
CA LEU A 150 -7.31 -10.66 -14.81
C LEU A 150 -8.52 -10.57 -15.74
N VAL A 151 -9.58 -9.88 -15.30
CA VAL A 151 -10.85 -9.75 -16.04
C VAL A 151 -10.76 -8.71 -17.17
N LEU A 152 -10.09 -7.58 -16.92
CA LEU A 152 -9.99 -6.46 -17.87
C LEU A 152 -8.63 -6.41 -18.58
N GLY A 153 -7.75 -7.39 -18.34
CA GLY A 153 -6.45 -7.50 -18.98
C GLY A 153 -5.61 -6.22 -18.82
N VAL A 154 -5.12 -5.71 -19.96
CA VAL A 154 -4.32 -4.48 -20.02
C VAL A 154 -5.07 -3.28 -19.46
N ILE A 155 -6.38 -3.16 -19.64
CA ILE A 155 -7.16 -2.02 -19.13
C ILE A 155 -7.14 -2.01 -17.60
N GLY A 156 -7.27 -3.17 -16.97
CA GLY A 156 -7.18 -3.29 -15.51
C GLY A 156 -5.78 -3.01 -14.99
N GLY A 157 -4.74 -3.51 -15.67
CA GLY A 157 -3.34 -3.24 -15.33
C GLY A 157 -2.95 -1.77 -15.51
N PHE A 158 -3.37 -1.12 -16.59
CA PHE A 158 -3.15 0.30 -16.83
C PHE A 158 -3.95 1.17 -15.87
N GLY A 159 -5.19 0.79 -15.56
CA GLY A 159 -6.00 1.47 -14.55
C GLY A 159 -5.34 1.42 -13.17
N TYR A 160 -4.76 0.27 -12.80
CA TYR A 160 -3.96 0.14 -11.58
C TYR A 160 -2.73 1.04 -11.59
N LEU A 161 -1.97 1.03 -12.70
CA LEU A 161 -0.77 1.85 -12.85
C LEU A 161 -1.11 3.35 -12.81
N ALA A 162 -2.17 3.78 -13.48
CA ALA A 162 -2.65 5.15 -13.46
C ALA A 162 -3.11 5.57 -12.07
N ALA A 163 -3.90 4.75 -11.36
CA ALA A 163 -4.30 5.02 -9.98
C ALA A 163 -3.10 5.10 -9.04
N ARG A 164 -2.09 4.26 -9.26
CA ARG A 164 -0.83 4.28 -8.52
C ARG A 164 -0.05 5.57 -8.80
N VAL A 165 0.11 5.98 -10.06
CA VAL A 165 0.84 7.19 -10.49
C VAL A 165 0.10 8.48 -10.13
N SER A 166 -1.22 8.54 -10.25
CA SER A 166 -2.01 9.70 -9.87
C SER A 166 -1.94 9.97 -8.37
N ASN A 167 -1.94 8.92 -7.54
CA ASN A 167 -1.69 9.08 -6.10
C ASN A 167 -0.24 9.49 -5.79
N LEU A 168 0.73 9.12 -6.64
CA LEU A 168 2.10 9.64 -6.55
C LEU A 168 2.15 11.13 -6.95
N SER A 169 1.40 11.56 -7.95
CA SER A 169 1.38 12.95 -8.44
C SER A 169 0.62 13.92 -7.54
N LEU A 170 -0.41 13.45 -6.82
CA LEU A 170 -1.18 14.28 -5.89
C LEU A 170 -0.45 14.54 -4.57
N GLY A 171 0.59 13.77 -4.23
CA GLY A 171 1.49 14.06 -3.10
C GLY A 171 2.60 15.07 -3.44
N ILE A 172 2.86 15.37 -4.73
CA ILE A 172 3.91 16.32 -5.14
C ILE A 172 3.41 17.79 -5.05
N GLY A 173 2.12 18.00 -4.79
CA GLY A 173 1.46 19.31 -4.89
C GLY A 173 0.93 19.93 -3.59
N SER A 174 1.12 19.28 -2.42
CA SER A 174 0.72 19.81 -1.11
C SER A 174 1.89 20.19 -0.21
#